data_AF-Q9STW4-F1
#
_entry.id   AF-Q9STW4-F1
#
_cell.length_a   1.000
_cell.length_b   1.000
_cell.length_c   1.000
_cell.angle_alpha   90.00
_cell.angle_beta   90.00
_cell.angle_gamma   90.00
#
_symmetry.space_group_name_H-M   'P 1'
#
loop_
_entity.id
_entity.type
_entity.pdbx_description
1 polymer ?
#
loop_
_entity_poly.entity_id
_entity_poly.type
_entity_poly.pdbx_seq_one_letter_code
_entity_poly.pdbx_strand_id
1 'polypeptide(L)'
;MVVASIVRSVAMSRDMNDLQYLRGISLLQGLKPWLRYLDANEHHKFLKLVLSDMGECALSVIREAERFDEAFVHSFCISTLEEYSVSPLPKCHFYKFSRQVLSLLFPSKEAKTSLNLKIMMSVLKFVAGEFQNQQSSSRVRYAAV
;
A
#
# COMPACT_ATOMS: atom_id res chain seq x y z
N MET A 1 17.67 -1.92 -10.81
CA MET A 1 16.91 -2.22 -12.05
C MET A 1 16.23 -3.60 -12.00
N VAL A 2 16.95 -4.70 -11.73
CA VAL A 2 16.36 -6.07 -11.67
C VAL A 2 15.24 -6.20 -10.63
N VAL A 3 15.41 -5.63 -9.44
CA VAL A 3 14.42 -5.69 -8.36
C VAL A 3 13.09 -5.05 -8.75
N ALA A 4 13.13 -3.81 -9.24
CA ALA A 4 11.93 -3.12 -9.66
C ALA A 4 11.26 -3.88 -10.81
N SER A 5 12.04 -4.48 -11.71
CA SER A 5 11.50 -5.37 -12.73
C SER A 5 10.86 -6.63 -12.15
N ILE A 6 11.41 -7.23 -11.09
CA ILE A 6 10.77 -8.38 -10.41
C ILE A 6 9.47 -7.93 -9.74
N VAL A 7 9.49 -6.83 -9.00
CA VAL A 7 8.31 -6.27 -8.33
C VAL A 7 7.25 -5.92 -9.38
N ARG A 8 7.62 -5.23 -10.45
CA ARG A 8 6.75 -4.91 -11.58
C ARG A 8 6.24 -6.15 -12.31
N SER A 9 7.07 -7.17 -12.53
CA SER A 9 6.63 -8.43 -13.16
C SER A 9 5.65 -9.18 -12.28
N VAL A 10 5.85 -9.18 -10.96
CA VAL A 10 4.88 -9.72 -10.01
C VAL A 10 3.61 -8.88 -10.01
N ALA A 11 3.73 -7.56 -10.05
CA ALA A 11 2.61 -6.61 -10.06
C ALA A 11 1.77 -6.66 -11.35
N MET A 12 2.41 -6.93 -12.49
CA MET A 12 1.79 -6.92 -13.80
C MET A 12 1.35 -8.31 -14.28
N SER A 13 1.74 -9.38 -13.58
CA SER A 13 1.28 -10.72 -13.92
C SER A 13 -0.18 -10.87 -13.51
N ARG A 14 -1.05 -10.94 -14.53
CA ARG A 14 -2.50 -11.07 -14.37
C ARG A 14 -2.92 -12.44 -13.81
N ASP A 15 -2.01 -13.39 -13.66
CA ASP A 15 -2.32 -14.75 -13.19
C ASP A 15 -1.65 -15.09 -11.86
N MET A 16 -1.28 -14.07 -11.07
CA MET A 16 -0.72 -14.33 -9.74
C MET A 16 -1.78 -14.83 -8.77
N ASN A 17 -1.47 -15.90 -8.03
CA ASN A 17 -2.22 -16.34 -6.85
C ASN A 17 -1.63 -15.73 -5.56
N ASP A 18 -2.31 -15.95 -4.42
CA ASP A 18 -1.88 -15.46 -3.09
C ASP A 18 -0.40 -15.72 -2.81
N LEU A 19 0.07 -16.94 -3.10
CA LEU A 19 1.45 -17.37 -2.84
C LEU A 19 2.47 -16.56 -3.64
N GLN A 20 2.16 -16.21 -4.90
CA GLN A 20 3.05 -15.43 -5.74
C GLN A 20 3.15 -13.97 -5.29
N TYR A 21 2.04 -13.37 -4.83
CA TYR A 21 2.08 -12.06 -4.22
C TYR A 21 2.88 -12.05 -2.92
N LEU A 22 2.66 -13.04 -2.04
CA LEU A 22 3.44 -13.19 -0.81
C LEU A 22 4.94 -13.34 -1.12
N ARG A 23 5.30 -14.15 -2.13
CA ARG A 23 6.69 -14.29 -2.57
C ARG A 23 7.28 -12.98 -3.07
N GLY A 24 6.51 -12.19 -3.83
CA GLY A 24 6.92 -10.85 -4.26
C GLY A 24 7.20 -9.93 -3.07
N ILE A 25 6.33 -9.92 -2.07
CA ILE A 25 6.53 -9.16 -0.82
C ILE A 25 7.78 -9.65 -0.08
N SER A 26 7.96 -10.96 0.08
CA SER A 26 9.14 -11.52 0.76
C SER A 26 10.44 -11.14 0.06
N LEU A 27 10.46 -11.16 -1.27
CA LEU A 27 11.61 -10.69 -2.05
C LEU A 27 11.88 -9.20 -1.78
N LEU A 28 10.83 -8.38 -1.76
CA LEU A 28 10.96 -6.97 -1.45
C LEU A 28 11.48 -6.71 -0.03
N GLN A 29 10.97 -7.43 0.96
CA GLN A 29 11.45 -7.38 2.35
C GLN A 29 12.92 -7.80 2.44
N GLY A 30 13.31 -8.84 1.71
CA GLY A 30 14.71 -9.27 1.61
C GLY A 30 15.64 -8.23 0.97
N LEU A 31 15.08 -7.27 0.24
CA LEU A 31 15.84 -6.20 -0.42
C LEU A 31 15.97 -4.94 0.45
N LYS A 32 15.08 -4.73 1.43
CA LYS A 32 15.15 -3.58 2.36
C LYS A 32 16.57 -3.38 2.95
N PRO A 33 17.31 -4.42 3.41
CA PRO A 33 18.66 -4.26 3.94
C PRO A 33 19.68 -3.76 2.91
N TRP A 34 19.50 -4.08 1.63
CA TRP A 34 20.40 -3.67 0.55
C TRP A 34 20.22 -2.20 0.17
N LEU A 35 19.08 -1.60 0.51
CA LEU A 35 18.79 -0.20 0.20
C LEU A 35 19.64 0.79 1.00
N ARG A 36 20.29 0.34 2.08
CA ARG A 36 21.21 1.17 2.88
C ARG A 36 22.49 1.56 2.14
N TYR A 37 22.82 0.84 1.04
CA TYR A 37 23.99 1.12 0.21
C TYR A 37 23.71 2.12 -0.91
N LEU A 38 22.44 2.49 -1.12
CA LEU A 38 22.07 3.54 -2.06
C LEU A 38 22.25 4.90 -1.39
N ASP A 39 22.65 5.91 -2.16
CA ASP A 39 22.55 7.28 -1.69
C ASP A 39 21.09 7.67 -1.42
N ALA A 40 20.87 8.75 -0.68
CA ALA A 40 19.53 9.16 -0.26
C ALA A 40 18.57 9.42 -1.44
N ASN A 41 19.09 9.88 -2.58
CA ASN A 41 18.29 10.19 -3.77
C ASN A 41 17.86 8.90 -4.48
N GLU A 42 18.78 7.96 -4.67
CA GLU A 42 18.50 6.66 -5.27
C GLU A 42 17.62 5.81 -4.35
N HIS A 43 17.83 5.88 -3.04
CA HIS A 43 16.95 5.27 -2.05
C HIS A 43 15.51 5.82 -2.16
N HIS A 44 15.35 7.14 -2.23
CA HIS A 44 14.05 7.78 -2.37
C HIS A 44 13.33 7.38 -3.67
N LYS A 45 14.04 7.40 -4.81
CA LYS A 45 13.48 6.97 -6.12
C LYS A 45 13.06 5.50 -6.08
N PHE A 46 13.90 4.64 -5.50
CA PHE A 46 13.61 3.23 -5.37
C PHE A 46 12.36 2.98 -4.51
N LEU A 47 12.28 3.59 -3.33
CA LEU A 47 11.11 3.48 -2.45
C LEU A 47 9.83 3.95 -3.14
N LYS A 48 9.90 5.07 -3.85
CA LYS A 48 8.75 5.60 -4.60
C LYS A 48 8.29 4.62 -5.67
N LEU A 49 9.21 4.01 -6.41
CA LEU A 49 8.89 3.02 -7.44
C LEU A 49 8.25 1.77 -6.83
N VAL A 50 8.88 1.22 -5.79
CA VAL A 50 8.38 0.05 -5.07
C VAL A 50 6.98 0.25 -4.50
N LEU A 51 6.75 1.38 -3.80
CA LEU A 51 5.44 1.67 -3.23
C LEU A 51 4.39 1.89 -4.32
N SER A 52 4.77 2.52 -5.43
CA SER A 52 3.89 2.67 -6.59
C SER A 52 3.49 1.31 -7.16
N ASP A 53 4.45 0.40 -7.36
CA ASP A 53 4.16 -0.94 -7.88
C ASP A 53 3.31 -1.76 -6.90
N MET A 54 3.59 -1.71 -5.59
CA MET A 54 2.75 -2.33 -4.56
C MET A 54 1.34 -1.74 -4.53
N GLY A 55 1.20 -0.43 -4.71
CA GLY A 55 -0.10 0.22 -4.82
C GLY A 55 -0.91 -0.30 -6.00
N GLU A 56 -0.29 -0.44 -7.17
CA GLU A 56 -0.95 -1.02 -8.36
C GLU A 56 -1.29 -2.51 -8.18
N CYS A 57 -0.45 -3.28 -7.50
CA CYS A 57 -0.78 -4.66 -7.08
C CYS A 57 -2.07 -4.67 -6.25
N ALA A 58 -2.13 -3.84 -5.20
CA ALA A 58 -3.25 -3.82 -4.28
C ALA A 58 -4.55 -3.42 -5.00
N LEU A 59 -4.49 -2.42 -5.88
CA LEU A 59 -5.64 -2.04 -6.71
C LEU A 59 -6.09 -3.17 -7.65
N SER A 60 -5.14 -3.94 -8.19
CA SER A 60 -5.43 -5.09 -9.06
C SER A 60 -6.05 -6.24 -8.28
N VAL A 61 -5.52 -6.57 -7.10
CA VAL A 61 -6.08 -7.58 -6.18
C VAL A 61 -7.51 -7.19 -5.76
N ILE A 62 -7.78 -5.91 -5.49
CA ILE A 62 -9.14 -5.45 -5.17
C ILE A 62 -10.09 -5.56 -6.38
N ARG A 63 -9.63 -5.20 -7.59
CA ARG A 63 -10.44 -5.36 -8.83
C ARG A 63 -10.82 -6.81 -9.05
N GLU A 64 -9.86 -7.70 -8.86
CA GLU A 64 -9.98 -9.14 -9.10
C GLU A 64 -10.30 -9.93 -7.82
N ALA A 65 -10.89 -9.29 -6.81
CA ALA A 65 -11.09 -9.87 -5.48
C ALA A 65 -11.81 -11.23 -5.46
N GLU A 66 -12.62 -11.55 -6.48
CA GLU A 66 -13.29 -12.86 -6.63
C GLU A 66 -12.31 -14.03 -6.86
N ARG A 67 -11.08 -13.76 -7.29
CA ARG A 67 -10.03 -14.77 -7.53
C ARG A 67 -9.21 -15.12 -6.30
N PHE A 68 -9.36 -14.34 -5.23
CA PHE A 68 -8.49 -14.35 -4.07
C PHE A 68 -9.29 -14.63 -2.80
N ASP A 69 -8.62 -15.11 -1.77
CA ASP A 69 -9.23 -15.21 -0.44
C ASP A 69 -9.57 -13.82 0.12
N GLU A 70 -10.74 -13.66 0.73
CA GLU A 70 -11.18 -12.35 1.26
C GLU A 70 -10.22 -11.79 2.32
N ALA A 71 -9.62 -12.65 3.14
CA ALA A 71 -8.64 -12.23 4.14
C ALA A 71 -7.32 -11.84 3.48
N PHE A 72 -6.93 -12.48 2.38
CA PHE A 72 -5.79 -12.06 1.58
C PHE A 72 -6.01 -10.66 0.97
N VAL A 73 -7.15 -10.43 0.30
CA VAL A 73 -7.46 -9.11 -0.31
C VAL A 73 -7.44 -8.01 0.75
N HIS A 74 -8.07 -8.26 1.90
CA HIS A 74 -8.11 -7.31 3.00
C HIS A 74 -6.72 -7.03 3.57
N SER A 75 -5.98 -8.08 3.95
CA SER A 75 -4.65 -7.94 4.56
C SER A 75 -3.65 -7.27 3.62
N PHE A 76 -3.61 -7.68 2.35
CA PHE A 76 -2.69 -7.09 1.36
C PHE A 76 -2.94 -5.59 1.17
N CYS A 77 -4.21 -5.17 1.11
CA CYS A 77 -4.57 -3.76 1.02
C CYS A 77 -4.10 -2.97 2.25
N ILE A 78 -4.34 -3.49 3.47
CA ILE A 78 -3.98 -2.78 4.71
C ILE A 78 -2.46 -2.75 4.91
N SER A 79 -1.76 -3.85 4.65
CA SER A 79 -0.28 -3.86 4.70
C SER A 79 0.34 -2.91 3.68
N THR A 80 -0.26 -2.76 2.49
CA THR A 80 0.20 -1.76 1.53
C THR A 80 0.02 -0.33 2.08
N LEU A 81 -1.13 -0.03 2.72
CA LEU A 81 -1.36 1.27 3.37
C LEU A 81 -0.38 1.54 4.52
N GLU A 82 -0.07 0.52 5.33
CA GLU A 82 0.92 0.61 6.39
C GLU A 82 2.31 0.96 5.85
N GLU A 83 2.75 0.28 4.78
CA GLU A 83 4.03 0.58 4.12
C GLU A 83 4.07 2.02 3.58
N TYR A 84 2.98 2.53 3.00
CA TYR A 84 2.88 3.94 2.62
C TYR A 84 2.97 4.88 3.83
N SER A 85 2.33 4.53 4.94
CA SER A 85 2.27 5.35 6.14
C SER A 85 3.62 5.50 6.84
N VAL A 86 4.36 4.39 6.98
CA VAL A 86 5.67 4.38 7.66
C VAL A 86 6.82 4.78 6.75
N SER A 87 6.58 4.89 5.43
CA SER A 87 7.61 5.33 4.49
C SER A 87 8.06 6.77 4.74
N PRO A 88 9.31 7.13 4.42
CA PRO A 88 9.80 8.51 4.49
C PRO A 88 9.27 9.40 3.35
N LEU A 89 8.36 8.89 2.49
CA LEU A 89 7.78 9.68 1.40
C LEU A 89 6.80 10.74 1.94
N PRO A 90 6.57 11.84 1.20
CA PRO A 90 5.55 12.80 1.57
C PRO A 90 4.17 12.13 1.74
N LYS A 91 3.44 12.49 2.81
CA LYS A 91 2.13 11.90 3.17
C LYS A 91 1.06 12.03 2.08
N CYS A 92 1.25 12.91 1.08
CA CYS A 92 0.38 12.98 -0.08
C CYS A 92 0.32 11.66 -0.88
N HIS A 93 1.40 10.87 -0.86
CA HIS A 93 1.42 9.53 -1.49
C HIS A 93 0.48 8.57 -0.79
N PHE A 94 0.51 8.53 0.54
CA PHE A 94 -0.41 7.76 1.37
C PHE A 94 -1.86 8.16 1.08
N TYR A 95 -2.22 9.44 1.19
CA TYR A 95 -3.59 9.89 0.93
C TYR A 95 -4.05 9.65 -0.51
N LYS A 96 -3.15 9.79 -1.49
CA LYS A 96 -3.45 9.47 -2.89
C LYS A 96 -3.85 8.01 -3.04
N PHE A 97 -3.06 7.10 -2.47
CA PHE A 97 -3.34 5.67 -2.53
C PHE A 97 -4.65 5.32 -1.77
N SER A 98 -4.85 5.85 -0.56
CA SER A 98 -6.10 5.66 0.18
C SER A 98 -7.31 6.12 -0.62
N ARG A 99 -7.22 7.27 -1.29
CA ARG A 99 -8.28 7.77 -2.16
C ARG A 99 -8.53 6.84 -3.35
N GLN A 100 -7.49 6.30 -3.97
CA GLN A 100 -7.64 5.34 -5.08
C GLN A 100 -8.39 4.08 -4.62
N VAL A 101 -8.03 3.53 -3.47
CA VAL A 101 -8.73 2.37 -2.87
C VAL A 101 -10.20 2.70 -2.61
N LEU A 102 -10.50 3.81 -1.93
CA LEU A 102 -11.88 4.21 -1.64
C LEU A 102 -12.69 4.46 -2.92
N SER A 103 -12.09 5.09 -3.92
CA SER A 103 -12.74 5.35 -5.22
C SER A 103 -13.03 4.07 -6.00
N LEU A 104 -12.23 3.02 -5.80
CA LEU A 104 -12.46 1.72 -6.43
C LEU A 104 -13.60 0.95 -5.75
N LEU A 105 -13.75 1.11 -4.43
CA LEU A 105 -14.74 0.38 -3.63
C LEU A 105 -16.12 1.05 -3.61
N PHE A 106 -16.19 2.39 -3.64
CA PHE A 106 -17.45 3.14 -3.57
C PHE A 106 -18.46 2.79 -4.69
N PRO A 107 -18.05 2.61 -5.95
CA PRO A 107 -18.97 2.29 -7.04
C PRO A 107 -19.53 0.86 -7.03
N SER A 108 -19.07 -0.04 -6.14
CA SER A 108 -19.48 -1.45 -6.22
C SER A 108 -20.94 -1.63 -5.77
N LYS A 109 -21.85 -1.85 -6.71
CA LYS A 109 -23.27 -2.06 -6.43
C LYS A 109 -23.66 -3.52 -6.15
N GLU A 110 -22.83 -4.52 -6.48
CA GLU A 110 -23.25 -5.95 -6.38
C GLU A 110 -22.10 -6.90 -5.97
N ALA A 111 -22.47 -8.01 -5.33
CA ALA A 111 -21.70 -9.15 -4.78
C ALA A 111 -20.66 -8.90 -3.67
N LYS A 112 -19.82 -7.87 -3.76
CA LYS A 112 -18.65 -7.69 -2.87
C LYS A 112 -18.93 -6.86 -1.60
N THR A 113 -20.19 -6.71 -1.21
CA THR A 113 -20.58 -5.69 -0.22
C THR A 113 -19.91 -5.89 1.14
N SER A 114 -19.82 -7.11 1.66
CA SER A 114 -19.16 -7.39 2.95
C SER A 114 -17.67 -7.04 2.92
N LEU A 115 -16.92 -7.59 1.97
CA LEU A 115 -15.48 -7.36 1.82
C LEU A 115 -15.17 -5.90 1.51
N ASN A 116 -15.88 -5.28 0.56
CA ASN A 116 -15.65 -3.90 0.18
C ASN A 116 -15.95 -2.94 1.33
N LEU A 117 -17.04 -3.16 2.07
CA LEU A 117 -17.34 -2.40 3.28
C LEU A 117 -16.26 -2.60 4.34
N LYS A 118 -15.77 -3.84 4.54
CA LYS A 118 -14.69 -4.15 5.49
C LYS A 118 -13.40 -3.40 5.13
N ILE A 119 -12.96 -3.47 3.87
CA ILE A 119 -11.77 -2.75 3.39
C ILE A 119 -11.99 -1.24 3.52
N MET A 120 -13.13 -0.71 3.07
CA MET A 120 -13.45 0.71 3.17
C MET A 120 -13.41 1.21 4.62
N MET A 121 -14.02 0.50 5.56
CA MET A 121 -13.97 0.83 6.98
C MET A 121 -12.54 0.79 7.53
N SER A 122 -11.76 -0.24 7.18
CA SER A 122 -10.36 -0.33 7.60
C SER A 122 -9.52 0.83 7.04
N VAL A 123 -9.67 1.17 5.77
CA VAL A 123 -8.99 2.31 5.13
C VAL A 123 -9.36 3.63 5.81
N LEU A 124 -10.65 3.87 6.06
CA LEU A 124 -11.12 5.09 6.73
C LEU A 124 -10.61 5.20 8.17
N LYS A 125 -10.63 4.09 8.93
CA LYS A 125 -10.05 4.05 10.29
C LYS A 125 -8.55 4.35 10.25
N PHE A 126 -7.84 3.76 9.31
CA PHE A 126 -6.40 3.95 9.16
C PHE A 126 -6.05 5.41 8.79
N VAL A 127 -6.76 5.98 7.83
CA VAL A 127 -6.63 7.39 7.43
C VAL A 127 -6.96 8.33 8.58
N ALA A 128 -8.03 8.06 9.33
CA ALA A 128 -8.42 8.86 10.50
C ALA A 128 -7.34 8.82 11.60
N GLY A 129 -6.76 7.65 11.87
CA GLY A 129 -5.65 7.50 12.81
C GLY A 129 -4.41 8.30 12.38
N GLU A 130 -4.05 8.25 11.09
CA GLU A 130 -2.93 9.01 10.54
C GLU A 130 -3.15 10.53 10.61
N PHE A 131 -4.37 11.01 10.40
CA PHE A 131 -4.70 12.42 10.58
C PHE A 131 -4.57 12.86 12.05
N GLN A 132 -5.00 12.03 13.01
CA GLN A 132 -4.87 12.32 14.43
C GLN A 132 -3.39 12.37 14.88
N ASN A 133 -2.55 11.46 14.37
CA ASN A 133 -1.12 11.43 14.62
C ASN A 133 -0.39 12.68 14.08
N GLN A 134 -0.85 13.23 12.95
CA GLN A 134 -0.31 14.48 12.42
C GLN A 134 -0.72 15.68 13.26
N GLN A 135 -1.99 15.75 13.68
CA GLN A 135 -2.46 16.85 14.53
C GLN A 135 -1.74 16.86 15.88
N SER A 136 -1.53 15.71 16.52
CA SER A 136 -0.77 15.63 17.77
C SER A 136 0.68 16.07 17.59
N SER A 137 1.36 15.64 16.52
CA SER A 137 2.72 16.09 16.19
C SER A 137 2.80 17.60 15.95
N SER A 138 1.82 18.19 15.25
CA SER A 138 1.76 19.65 15.05
C SER A 138 1.52 20.40 16.36
N ARG A 139 0.62 19.90 17.23
CA ARG A 139 0.34 20.54 18.53
C ARG A 139 1.57 20.54 19.43
N VAL A 140 2.37 19.47 19.43
CA VAL A 140 3.65 19.43 20.16
C VAL A 140 4.64 20.46 19.61
N ARG A 141 4.71 20.66 18.28
CA ARG A 141 5.58 21.70 17.70
C ARG A 141 5.17 23.12 18.08
N TYR A 142 3.87 23.39 18.21
CA TYR A 142 3.39 24.71 18.64
C TYR A 142 3.45 24.92 20.15
N ALA A 143 3.43 23.85 20.96
CA ALA A 143 3.58 23.93 22.41
C ALA A 143 5.05 24.04 22.88
N ALA A 144 6.01 23.83 21.97
CA ALA A 144 7.45 23.95 22.22
C ALA A 144 8.05 25.31 21.81
N VAL A 145 7.19 26.29 21.48
CA VAL A 145 7.53 27.69 21.17
C VAL A 145 6.87 28.58 22.23
#